data_AF-A0A7Y1TCU7-F1
#
_entry.id   AF-A0A7Y1TCU7-F1
#
_cell.length_a   1.000
_cell.length_b   1.000
_cell.length_c   1.000
_cell.angle_alpha   90.00
_cell.angle_beta   90.00
_cell.angle_gamma   90.00
#
_symmetry.space_group_name_H-M   'P 1'
#
loop_
_entity.id
_entity.type
_entity.pdbx_description
1 polymer ?
#
loop_
_entity_poly.entity_id
_entity_poly.type
_entity_poly.pdbx_seq_one_letter_code
_entity_poly.pdbx_strand_id
1 'polypeptide(L)' 'MSTEPVQDQSAETRRAKRHELSQPIPVKDTLSGDTLGTLANITVEGMLLVSNKPMDANRIY' A
#
# COMPACT_ATOMS: atom_id res chain seq x y z
N MET A 1 -23.64 23.71 -29.13
CA MET A 1 -23.28 23.07 -27.85
C MET A 1 -21.77 23.08 -27.77
N SER A 2 -21.21 23.93 -26.91
CA SER A 2 -19.77 24.06 -26.72
C SER A 2 -19.36 23.09 -25.62
N THR A 3 -18.54 22.09 -25.93
CA THR A 3 -17.98 21.18 -24.93
C THR A 3 -16.77 21.85 -24.30
N GLU A 4 -16.89 22.23 -23.03
CA GLU A 4 -15.75 22.66 -22.22
C GLU A 4 -14.78 21.48 -22.00
N PRO A 5 -13.46 21.72 -22.01
CA PRO A 5 -12.50 20.67 -21.66
C PRO A 5 -12.53 20.45 -20.15
N VAL A 6 -12.84 19.21 -19.74
CA VAL A 6 -12.73 18.76 -18.35
C VAL A 6 -11.24 18.81 -17.98
N GLN A 7 -10.85 19.80 -17.18
CA GLN A 7 -9.52 19.87 -16.59
C GLN A 7 -9.33 18.71 -15.63
N ASP A 8 -8.45 17.80 -16.00
CA ASP A 8 -8.01 16.66 -15.18
C ASP A 8 -7.20 17.18 -13.97
N GLN A 9 -7.85 17.33 -12.82
CA GLN A 9 -7.26 17.82 -11.57
C GLN A 9 -6.44 16.75 -10.81
N SER A 10 -5.95 15.69 -11.46
CA SER A 10 -5.40 14.53 -10.74
C SER A 10 -3.87 14.35 -10.78
N ALA A 11 -3.10 15.39 -11.08
CA ALA A 11 -1.64 15.34 -10.99
C ALA A 11 -1.12 15.87 -9.65
N GLU A 12 -1.55 15.28 -8.53
CA GLU A 12 -0.88 15.50 -7.26
C GLU A 12 0.52 14.86 -7.35
N THR A 13 1.54 15.70 -7.51
CA THR A 13 2.94 15.30 -7.63
C THR A 13 3.38 14.62 -6.34
N ARG A 14 3.18 13.29 -6.26
CA ARG A 14 3.60 12.49 -5.11
C ARG A 14 5.11 12.64 -4.93
N ARG A 15 5.54 13.07 -3.74
CA ARG A 15 6.95 13.37 -3.42
C ARG A 15 7.86 12.13 -3.43
N ALA A 16 7.31 10.93 -3.26
CA ALA A 16 8.06 9.69 -3.15
C ALA A 16 7.76 8.73 -4.33
N LYS A 17 8.83 8.18 -4.91
CA LYS A 17 8.78 7.16 -5.96
C LYS A 17 8.19 5.86 -5.40
N ARG A 18 7.13 5.34 -6.02
CA ARG A 18 6.58 4.02 -5.71
C ARG A 18 7.35 2.96 -6.48
N HIS A 19 7.74 1.89 -5.80
CA HIS A 19 8.28 0.70 -6.44
C HIS A 19 7.17 -0.32 -6.54
N GLU A 20 6.69 -0.56 -7.76
CA GLU A 20 5.76 -1.66 -8.00
C GLU A 20 6.48 -2.99 -7.82
N LEU A 21 5.88 -3.86 -7.02
CA LEU A 21 6.38 -5.21 -6.81
C LEU A 21 5.81 -6.11 -7.92
N SER A 22 6.69 -6.81 -8.63
CA SER A 22 6.28 -7.76 -9.68
C SER A 22 5.56 -8.99 -9.11
N GLN A 23 5.73 -9.27 -7.82
CA GLN A 23 5.06 -10.35 -7.11
C GLN A 23 4.66 -9.87 -5.71
N PRO A 24 3.46 -10.24 -5.20
CA PRO A 24 3.07 -9.94 -3.83
C PRO A 24 4.04 -10.59 -2.85
N ILE A 25 4.64 -9.81 -1.95
CA ILE A 25 5.56 -10.34 -0.93
C ILE A 25 4.74 -10.65 0.33
N PRO A 26 4.64 -11.92 0.77
CA PRO A 26 3.92 -12.26 1.99
C PRO A 26 4.68 -11.74 3.22
N VAL A 27 3.97 -11.07 4.12
CA VAL A 27 4.51 -10.62 5.41
C VAL A 27 4.07 -11.64 6.47
N LYS A 28 5.04 -12.13 7.25
CA LYS A 28 4.83 -13.14 8.28
C LYS A 28 5.07 -12.54 9.67
N ASP A 29 4.20 -12.91 10.60
CA ASP A 29 4.40 -12.72 12.02
C ASP A 29 5.54 -13.63 12.48
N THR A 30 6.52 -13.06 13.17
CA THR A 30 7.73 -13.78 13.59
C THR A 30 7.53 -14.58 14.88
N LEU A 31 6.50 -14.25 15.66
CA LEU A 31 6.14 -14.90 16.91
C LEU A 31 5.25 -16.12 16.66
N SER A 32 4.26 -16.00 15.78
CA SER A 32 3.30 -17.07 15.45
C SER A 32 3.67 -17.86 14.20
N GLY A 33 4.43 -17.27 13.27
CA GLY A 33 4.70 -17.83 11.94
C GLY A 33 3.55 -17.64 10.94
N ASP A 34 2.44 -17.03 11.35
CA ASP A 34 1.28 -16.80 10.52
C ASP A 34 1.53 -15.73 9.45
N THR A 35 0.86 -15.86 8.31
CA THR A 35 0.88 -14.81 7.29
C THR A 35 -0.11 -13.72 7.64
N LEU A 36 0.38 -12.49 7.79
CA LEU A 36 -0.43 -11.30 8.09
C LEU A 36 -1.11 -10.74 6.85
N GLY A 37 -0.46 -10.85 5.69
CA GLY A 37 -0.95 -10.30 4.44
C GLY A 37 0.15 -10.20 3.37
N THR A 38 -0.08 -9.35 2.39
CA THR A 38 0.88 -9.07 1.31
C THR A 38 1.30 -7.61 1.29
N LEU A 39 2.60 -7.38 1.07
CA LEU A 39 3.16 -6.06 0.89
C LEU A 39 2.73 -5.51 -0.48
N ALA A 40 2.03 -4.38 -0.48
CA ALA A 40 1.59 -3.72 -1.71
C ALA A 40 2.52 -2.56 -2.11
N ASN A 41 3.11 -1.87 -1.13
CA ASN A 41 4.04 -0.77 -1.37
C ASN A 41 4.92 -0.53 -0.14
N ILE A 42 6.15 -0.04 -0.35
CA ILE A 42 7.09 0.34 0.70
C ILE A 42 7.84 1.62 0.30
N THR A 43 8.02 2.51 1.26
CA THR A 43 8.83 3.73 1.17
C THR A 43 9.69 3.84 2.43
N VAL A 44 10.52 4.89 2.50
CA VAL A 44 11.32 5.20 3.70
C VAL A 44 10.47 5.67 4.88
N GLU A 45 9.23 6.11 4.63
CA GLU A 45 8.31 6.60 5.67
C GLU A 45 7.39 5.49 6.18
N GLY A 46 7.27 4.37 5.46
CA GLY A 46 6.42 3.27 5.88
C GLY A 46 6.07 2.31 4.75
N MET A 47 5.08 1.46 5.01
CA MET A 47 4.61 0.45 4.06
C MET A 47 3.09 0.33 4.05
N LEU A 48 2.56 -0.20 2.96
CA LEU A 48 1.16 -0.59 2.82
C LEU A 48 1.06 -2.12 2.82
N LEU A 49 0.42 -2.66 3.84
CA LEU A 49 0.08 -4.08 3.96
C LEU A 49 -1.40 -4.28 3.60
N VAL A 50 -1.68 -5.24 2.72
CA VAL A 50 -3.04 -5.69 2.42
C VAL A 50 -3.28 -7.01 3.16
N SER A 51 -4.25 -7.01 4.07
CA SER A 51 -4.67 -8.21 4.81
C SER A 51 -6.12 -8.56 4.53
N ASN A 52 -6.43 -9.85 4.55
CA ASN A 52 -7.81 -10.35 4.49
C ASN A 52 -8.42 -10.57 5.89
N LYS A 53 -7.69 -10.20 6.96
CA LYS A 53 -8.13 -10.30 8.34
C LYS A 53 -8.04 -8.93 9.02
N PRO A 54 -8.93 -8.62 9.98
CA PRO A 54 -8.76 -7.46 10.83
C PRO A 54 -7.40 -7.50 11.54
N MET A 55 -6.69 -6.38 11.54
CA MET A 55 -5.41 -6.22 12.22
C MET A 55 -5.57 -5.28 13.41
N ASP A 56 -4.90 -5.58 14.52
CA ASP A 56 -4.85 -4.72 15.69
C ASP A 56 -3.61 -3.82 15.58
N ALA A 57 -3.83 -2.52 15.42
CA ALA A 57 -2.76 -1.53 15.26
C ALA A 57 -1.89 -1.38 16.52
N ASN A 58 -2.36 -1.84 17.69
CA ASN A 58 -1.62 -1.74 18.96
C ASN A 58 -0.91 -3.05 19.35
N ARG A 59 -0.86 -4.04 18.45
CA ARG A 59 -0.23 -5.33 18.68
C ARG A 59 1.08 -5.48 17.92
N ILE A 60 2.05 -6.16 18.53
CA ILE A 60 3.30 -6.56 17.91
C ILE A 60 3.11 -7.94 17.25
N TYR A 61 3.64 -8.08 16.02
CA TYR A 61 3.63 -9.28 15.19
C TYR A 61 5.04 -9.58 14.69
#